data_AF-A0A264VQU9-F1
#
_entry.id   AF-A0A264VQU9-F1
#
_cell.length_a   1.000
_cell.length_b   1.000
_cell.length_c   1.000
_cell.angle_alpha   90.00
_cell.angle_beta   90.00
_cell.angle_gamma   90.00
#
_symmetry.space_group_name_H-M   'P 1'
#
loop_
_entity.id
_entity.type
_entity.pdbx_description
1 polymer ?
#
loop_
_entity_poly.entity_id
_entity_poly.type
_entity_poly.pdbx_seq_one_letter_code
_entity_poly.pdbx_strand_id
1 'polypeptide(L)'
;MFGTGVSIVSVLLNNKDINFHFHVFTDFLSDKDIQLFSQISKQYKTSVTLHTLNMDILKKLPTNQVWSHAIYFRLIIADYFYKKCDKVLYLDSDVVCTGSIQVLTSLNLSSMPIAAVMDISEPHSVEMANLFNVEGIKKGYFNSGVMLINPDEWNYRQLTEKSMSVFTDKKLQPVIKYYDQDAINIAVHGDWLKLDNIFNHRINLNDRYKHKKNNDISNAVFVHFIGSTKPWHNWSKYYHEVRCFLNAKEKSPWKDIDLMTPQNITHHKYASKHFRYKEKYLSSFYHYVLYTILKIKGKKR
;
A
#
# COMPACT_ATOMS: atom_id res chain seq x y z
N MET A 1 11.23 4.26 -2.51
CA MET A 1 11.87 3.08 -3.13
C MET A 1 12.18 1.94 -2.18
N PHE A 2 12.66 2.17 -0.95
CA PHE A 2 13.04 1.08 -0.04
C PHE A 2 11.93 0.01 0.16
N GLY A 3 10.71 0.42 0.54
CA GLY A 3 9.58 -0.51 0.67
C GLY A 3 9.30 -1.28 -0.62
N THR A 4 9.17 -0.57 -1.74
CA THR A 4 8.91 -1.12 -3.07
C THR A 4 9.92 -2.19 -3.49
N GLY A 5 11.22 -1.93 -3.33
CA GLY A 5 12.27 -2.88 -3.71
C GLY A 5 12.22 -4.16 -2.87
N VAL A 6 12.00 -4.03 -1.55
CA VAL A 6 11.84 -5.19 -0.65
C VAL A 6 10.54 -5.96 -0.94
N SER A 7 9.46 -5.25 -1.29
CA SER A 7 8.20 -5.86 -1.72
C SER A 7 8.37 -6.72 -2.97
N ILE A 8 9.03 -6.20 -4.02
CA ILE A 8 9.34 -6.95 -5.25
C ILE A 8 10.16 -8.21 -4.93
N VAL A 9 11.22 -8.07 -4.12
CA VAL A 9 12.04 -9.22 -3.72
C VAL A 9 11.22 -10.25 -2.95
N SER A 10 10.29 -9.82 -2.08
CA SER A 10 9.41 -10.75 -1.37
C SER A 10 8.52 -11.57 -2.33
N VAL A 11 8.01 -10.98 -3.41
CA VAL A 11 7.24 -11.69 -4.44
C VAL A 11 8.10 -12.75 -5.12
N LEU A 12 9.30 -12.36 -5.58
CA LEU A 12 10.24 -13.24 -6.28
C LEU A 12 10.70 -14.43 -5.43
N LEU A 13 10.93 -14.22 -4.14
CA LEU A 13 11.37 -15.28 -3.23
C LEU A 13 10.32 -16.38 -3.04
N ASN A 14 9.04 -16.03 -3.08
CA ASN A 14 7.93 -16.95 -2.84
C ASN A 14 7.29 -17.50 -4.12
N ASN A 15 7.77 -17.08 -5.30
CA ASN A 15 7.16 -17.41 -6.59
C ASN A 15 8.21 -17.65 -7.69
N LYS A 16 9.16 -18.55 -7.43
CA LYS A 16 10.31 -18.79 -8.32
C LYS A 16 9.92 -19.37 -9.69
N ASP A 17 8.77 -20.01 -9.77
CA ASP A 17 8.27 -20.68 -10.98
C ASP A 17 7.40 -19.76 -11.85
N ILE A 18 7.26 -18.48 -11.46
CA ILE A 18 6.45 -17.49 -12.18
C ILE A 18 7.37 -16.43 -12.78
N ASN A 19 7.18 -16.15 -14.07
CA ASN A 19 7.87 -15.06 -14.75
C ASN A 19 7.18 -13.74 -14.44
N PHE A 20 7.95 -12.78 -13.92
CA PHE A 20 7.46 -11.44 -13.59
C PHE A 20 8.07 -10.37 -14.47
N HIS A 21 7.23 -9.38 -14.77
CA HIS A 21 7.65 -8.05 -15.21
C HIS A 21 7.09 -7.03 -14.22
N PHE A 22 7.96 -6.44 -13.41
CA PHE A 22 7.58 -5.41 -12.45
C PHE A 22 7.58 -4.03 -13.10
N HIS A 23 6.53 -3.26 -12.86
CA HIS A 23 6.44 -1.85 -13.23
C HIS A 23 6.38 -1.00 -11.97
N VAL A 24 7.35 -0.10 -11.79
CA VAL A 24 7.43 0.79 -10.63
C VAL A 24 7.11 2.21 -11.08
N PHE A 25 6.05 2.80 -10.51
CA PHE A 25 5.65 4.18 -10.80
C PHE A 25 6.07 5.09 -9.64
N THR A 26 6.71 6.20 -9.96
CA THR A 26 7.25 7.16 -8.98
C THR A 26 7.27 8.58 -9.55
N ASP A 27 7.32 9.60 -8.69
CA ASP A 27 7.54 10.99 -9.08
C ASP A 27 9.02 11.33 -9.28
N PHE A 28 9.91 10.56 -8.67
CA PHE A 28 11.34 10.79 -8.70
C PHE A 28 12.14 9.47 -8.69
N LEU A 29 13.25 9.46 -9.41
CA LEU A 29 14.25 8.39 -9.41
C LEU A 29 15.65 9.01 -9.28
N SER A 30 16.42 8.53 -8.32
CA SER A 30 17.86 8.82 -8.25
C SER A 30 18.66 7.75 -9.01
N ASP A 31 19.91 8.07 -9.38
CA ASP A 31 20.84 7.08 -9.95
C ASP A 31 21.04 5.87 -9.03
N LYS A 32 21.04 6.11 -7.71
CA LYS A 32 21.11 5.06 -6.71
C LYS A 32 19.89 4.13 -6.78
N ASP A 33 18.68 4.68 -6.94
CA ASP A 33 17.47 3.86 -7.09
C ASP A 33 17.54 3.01 -8.36
N ILE A 34 17.95 3.60 -9.48
CA ILE A 34 18.10 2.90 -10.77
C ILE A 34 19.09 1.74 -10.63
N GLN A 35 20.24 1.98 -9.99
CA GLN A 35 21.25 0.95 -9.74
C GLN A 35 20.71 -0.19 -8.87
N LEU A 36 20.00 0.13 -7.79
CA LEU A 36 19.44 -0.88 -6.88
C LEU A 36 18.36 -1.73 -7.58
N PHE A 37 17.48 -1.14 -8.40
CA PHE A 37 16.51 -1.92 -9.18
C PHE A 37 17.17 -2.74 -10.30
N SER A 38 18.21 -2.23 -10.95
CA SER A 38 18.99 -3.01 -11.93
C SER A 38 19.63 -4.25 -11.29
N GLN A 39 20.07 -4.15 -10.03
CA GLN A 39 20.57 -5.31 -9.29
C GLN A 39 19.49 -6.36 -9.04
N ILE A 40 18.23 -5.97 -8.77
CA ILE A 40 17.11 -6.93 -8.69
C ILE A 40 16.99 -7.70 -10.01
N SER A 41 16.94 -6.99 -11.15
CA SER A 41 16.79 -7.62 -12.46
C SER A 41 17.90 -8.64 -12.76
N LYS A 42 19.15 -8.31 -12.43
CA LYS A 42 20.30 -9.20 -12.61
C LYS A 42 20.25 -10.41 -11.67
N GLN A 43 20.01 -10.17 -10.38
CA GLN A 43 20.05 -11.21 -9.35
C GLN A 43 18.93 -12.24 -9.52
N TYR A 44 17.72 -11.76 -9.84
CA TYR A 44 16.52 -12.60 -9.92
C TYR A 44 16.09 -12.94 -11.35
N LYS A 45 16.86 -12.51 -12.36
CA LYS A 45 16.56 -12.74 -13.79
C LYS A 45 15.12 -12.32 -14.16
N THR A 46 14.74 -11.11 -13.74
CA THR A 46 13.40 -10.54 -13.93
C THR A 46 13.45 -9.17 -14.58
N SER A 47 12.38 -8.77 -15.25
CA SER A 47 12.26 -7.44 -15.85
C SER A 47 11.70 -6.45 -14.84
N VAL A 48 12.35 -5.28 -14.72
CA VAL A 48 11.85 -4.14 -13.93
C VAL A 48 11.85 -2.91 -14.82
N THR A 49 10.68 -2.31 -15.05
CA THR A 49 10.54 -1.03 -15.75
C THR A 49 10.18 0.05 -14.74
N LEU A 50 10.97 1.13 -14.74
CA LEU A 50 10.75 2.28 -13.86
C LEU A 50 10.06 3.40 -14.67
N HIS A 51 8.95 3.90 -14.15
CA HIS A 51 8.14 4.96 -14.74
C HIS A 51 8.22 6.21 -13.86
N THR A 52 8.67 7.32 -14.42
CA THR A 52 8.63 8.62 -13.74
C THR A 52 7.41 9.40 -14.20
N LEU A 53 6.51 9.71 -13.27
CA LEU A 53 5.29 10.46 -13.53
C LEU A 53 5.57 11.96 -13.50
N ASN A 54 5.03 12.69 -14.47
CA ASN A 54 5.13 14.14 -14.52
C ASN A 54 4.21 14.77 -13.47
N MET A 55 4.79 15.19 -12.36
CA MET A 55 4.07 15.81 -11.26
C MET A 55 3.45 17.15 -11.59
N ASP A 56 3.92 17.87 -12.61
CA ASP A 56 3.35 19.17 -12.96
C ASP A 56 1.98 19.03 -13.62
N ILE A 57 1.70 17.88 -14.21
CA ILE A 57 0.35 17.53 -14.67
C ILE A 57 -0.52 17.15 -13.47
N LEU A 58 0.00 16.31 -12.57
CA LEU A 58 -0.76 15.84 -11.41
C LEU A 58 -1.08 16.97 -10.43
N LYS A 59 -0.22 17.98 -10.29
CA LYS A 59 -0.44 19.21 -9.51
C LYS A 59 -1.68 20.00 -9.92
N LYS A 60 -2.24 19.74 -11.11
CA LYS A 60 -3.48 20.37 -11.58
C LYS A 60 -4.74 19.65 -11.07
N LEU A 61 -4.60 18.46 -10.52
CA LEU A 61 -5.70 17.65 -9.99
C LEU A 61 -6.01 18.06 -8.53
N PRO A 62 -7.24 17.83 -8.04
CA PRO A 62 -7.63 18.21 -6.68
C PRO A 62 -6.74 17.59 -5.57
N THR A 63 -6.19 18.42 -4.69
CA THR A 63 -5.36 17.98 -3.55
C THR A 63 -5.53 18.95 -2.36
N ASN A 64 -5.04 18.57 -1.18
CA ASN A 64 -5.11 19.23 0.11
C ASN A 64 -3.93 18.76 0.97
N GLN A 65 -3.77 19.33 2.17
CA GLN A 65 -2.63 19.05 3.04
C GLN A 65 -2.50 17.60 3.52
N VAL A 66 -3.54 16.78 3.36
CA VAL A 66 -3.62 15.41 3.86
C VAL A 66 -3.43 14.37 2.73
N TRP A 67 -3.88 14.66 1.49
CA TRP A 67 -3.70 13.78 0.32
C TRP A 67 -2.73 14.35 -0.73
N SER A 68 -1.60 13.66 -0.90
CA SER A 68 -0.64 13.96 -1.97
C SER A 68 -1.12 13.41 -3.32
N HIS A 69 -0.54 13.93 -4.41
CA HIS A 69 -0.81 13.43 -5.77
C HIS A 69 -0.52 11.95 -5.99
N ALA A 70 0.19 11.28 -5.05
CA ALA A 70 0.42 9.84 -5.10
C ALA A 70 -0.88 9.02 -5.16
N ILE A 71 -2.01 9.56 -4.67
CA ILE A 71 -3.33 8.91 -4.78
C ILE A 71 -3.74 8.64 -6.24
N TYR A 72 -3.23 9.41 -7.18
CA TYR A 72 -3.54 9.26 -8.61
C TYR A 72 -2.73 8.17 -9.30
N PHE A 73 -1.65 7.70 -8.68
CA PHE A 73 -0.72 6.79 -9.34
C PHE A 73 -1.41 5.48 -9.69
N ARG A 74 -2.25 4.94 -8.80
CA ARG A 74 -2.99 3.70 -9.05
C ARG A 74 -4.01 3.81 -10.18
N LEU A 75 -4.67 4.98 -10.33
CA LEU A 75 -5.61 5.22 -11.43
C LEU A 75 -4.85 5.22 -12.77
N ILE A 76 -3.72 5.94 -12.80
CA ILE A 76 -2.83 6.01 -13.97
C ILE A 76 -2.27 4.62 -14.32
N ILE A 77 -1.91 3.82 -13.31
CA ILE A 77 -1.41 2.46 -13.52
C ILE A 77 -2.44 1.61 -14.26
N ALA A 78 -3.71 1.64 -13.84
CA ALA A 78 -4.75 0.86 -14.49
C ALA A 78 -4.91 1.24 -15.97
N ASP A 79 -4.98 2.55 -16.28
CA ASP A 79 -5.10 3.03 -17.67
C ASP A 79 -3.84 2.76 -18.50
N TYR A 80 -2.66 2.84 -17.89
CA TYR A 80 -1.39 2.57 -18.57
C TYR A 80 -1.37 1.17 -19.18
N PHE A 81 -2.03 0.19 -18.55
CA PHE A 81 -2.05 -1.20 -18.99
C PHE A 81 -3.22 -1.56 -19.92
N TYR A 82 -4.11 -0.61 -20.24
CA TYR A 82 -5.17 -0.82 -21.23
C TYR A 82 -4.59 -1.33 -22.56
N LYS A 83 -5.12 -2.44 -23.08
CA LYS A 83 -4.62 -3.14 -24.29
C LYS A 83 -3.15 -3.59 -24.24
N LYS A 84 -2.51 -3.63 -23.08
CA LYS A 84 -1.12 -4.12 -22.91
C LYS A 84 -1.01 -5.48 -22.23
N CYS A 85 -2.00 -5.85 -21.42
CA CYS A 85 -2.06 -7.15 -20.75
C CYS A 85 -3.48 -7.47 -20.28
N ASP A 86 -3.77 -8.76 -20.12
CA ASP A 86 -5.09 -9.23 -19.67
C ASP A 86 -5.36 -8.89 -18.20
N LYS A 87 -4.33 -8.96 -17.35
CA LYS A 87 -4.41 -8.71 -15.91
C LYS A 87 -3.14 -8.05 -15.39
N VAL A 88 -3.29 -7.12 -14.45
CA VAL A 88 -2.17 -6.55 -13.69
C VAL A 88 -2.41 -6.69 -12.20
N LEU A 89 -1.41 -7.19 -11.46
CA LEU A 89 -1.44 -7.24 -10.01
C LEU A 89 -0.80 -5.97 -9.44
N TYR A 90 -1.62 -5.09 -8.89
CA TYR A 90 -1.18 -3.90 -8.16
C TYR A 90 -0.90 -4.24 -6.69
N LEU A 91 0.23 -3.75 -6.16
CA LEU A 91 0.64 -3.88 -4.77
C LEU A 91 1.13 -2.51 -4.24
N ASP A 92 0.63 -2.10 -3.08
CA ASP A 92 1.20 -0.97 -2.35
C ASP A 92 2.64 -1.29 -1.88
N SER A 93 3.48 -0.26 -1.75
CA SER A 93 4.91 -0.41 -1.42
C SER A 93 5.21 -1.01 -0.04
N ASP A 94 4.20 -1.15 0.80
CA ASP A 94 4.22 -1.73 2.15
C ASP A 94 3.53 -3.09 2.22
N VAL A 95 3.30 -3.73 1.07
CA VAL A 95 2.86 -5.12 0.97
C VAL A 95 4.08 -6.04 0.86
N VAL A 96 4.11 -7.10 1.66
CA VAL A 96 5.15 -8.14 1.62
C VAL A 96 4.50 -9.48 1.28
N CYS A 97 5.01 -10.15 0.26
CA CYS A 97 4.57 -11.48 -0.13
C CYS A 97 5.23 -12.55 0.76
N THR A 98 4.42 -13.48 1.26
CA THR A 98 4.82 -14.59 2.14
C THR A 98 4.38 -15.96 1.63
N GLY A 99 3.66 -16.00 0.51
CA GLY A 99 3.15 -17.24 -0.07
C GLY A 99 3.08 -17.21 -1.60
N SER A 100 2.65 -18.32 -2.19
CA SER A 100 2.50 -18.41 -3.64
C SER A 100 1.30 -17.61 -4.13
N ILE A 101 1.47 -16.92 -5.26
CA ILE A 101 0.42 -16.17 -5.96
C ILE A 101 -0.09 -16.92 -7.19
N GLN A 102 0.31 -18.19 -7.39
CA GLN A 102 -0.05 -18.98 -8.56
C GLN A 102 -1.56 -18.95 -8.82
N VAL A 103 -2.39 -19.05 -7.76
CA VAL A 103 -3.85 -18.99 -7.84
C VAL A 103 -4.34 -17.70 -8.52
N LEU A 104 -3.70 -16.56 -8.26
CA LEU A 104 -4.06 -15.28 -8.88
C LEU A 104 -3.72 -15.23 -10.38
N THR A 105 -2.67 -15.93 -10.81
CA THR A 105 -2.29 -15.98 -12.24
C THR A 105 -3.36 -16.68 -13.07
N SER A 106 -3.96 -17.75 -12.53
CA SER A 106 -5.05 -18.51 -13.16
C SER A 106 -6.45 -17.93 -12.90
N LEU A 107 -6.59 -16.97 -11.99
CA LEU A 107 -7.89 -16.43 -11.61
C LEU A 107 -8.54 -15.70 -12.80
N ASN A 108 -9.71 -16.18 -13.25
CA ASN A 108 -10.46 -15.51 -14.29
C ASN A 108 -11.29 -14.37 -13.69
N LEU A 109 -10.97 -13.13 -14.10
CA LEU A 109 -11.76 -11.96 -13.69
C LEU A 109 -13.09 -11.85 -14.46
N SER A 110 -13.25 -12.57 -15.57
CA SER A 110 -14.42 -12.48 -16.44
C SER A 110 -14.73 -11.01 -16.77
N SER A 111 -15.97 -10.55 -16.58
CA SER A 111 -16.42 -9.16 -16.73
C SER A 111 -16.21 -8.28 -15.50
N MET A 112 -15.41 -8.71 -14.52
CA MET A 112 -15.10 -7.90 -13.35
C MET A 112 -13.84 -7.04 -13.61
N PRO A 113 -13.89 -5.73 -13.33
CA PRO A 113 -12.73 -4.86 -13.48
C PRO A 113 -11.63 -5.12 -12.45
N ILE A 114 -11.98 -5.67 -11.28
CA ILE A 114 -11.06 -5.82 -10.15
C ILE A 114 -11.41 -7.10 -9.36
N ALA A 115 -10.37 -7.78 -8.85
CA ALA A 115 -10.46 -8.62 -7.67
C ALA A 115 -9.63 -8.04 -6.52
N ALA A 116 -10.19 -7.99 -5.32
CA ALA A 116 -9.55 -7.41 -4.13
C ALA A 116 -10.06 -8.08 -2.85
N VAL A 117 -9.57 -7.65 -1.69
CA VAL A 117 -9.99 -8.19 -0.39
C VAL A 117 -10.84 -7.17 0.36
N MET A 118 -11.91 -7.64 1.01
CA MET A 118 -12.80 -6.82 1.82
C MET A 118 -12.04 -6.11 2.97
N ASP A 119 -12.22 -4.79 3.11
CA ASP A 119 -11.52 -3.96 4.11
C ASP A 119 -12.30 -3.85 5.43
N ILE A 120 -13.63 -3.90 5.35
CA ILE A 120 -14.54 -3.66 6.47
C ILE A 120 -15.67 -4.70 6.47
N SER A 121 -16.34 -4.88 7.61
CA SER A 121 -17.47 -5.80 7.71
C SER A 121 -18.65 -5.36 6.82
N GLU A 122 -19.57 -6.28 6.53
CA GLU A 122 -20.78 -5.98 5.75
C GLU A 122 -21.63 -4.86 6.37
N PRO A 123 -21.88 -4.81 7.70
CA PRO A 123 -22.57 -3.68 8.32
C PRO A 123 -21.88 -2.33 8.07
N HIS A 124 -20.55 -2.27 8.19
CA HIS A 124 -19.80 -1.05 7.88
C HIS A 124 -19.83 -0.73 6.38
N SER A 125 -19.89 -1.73 5.49
CA SER A 125 -20.09 -1.49 4.06
C SER A 125 -21.45 -0.82 3.78
N VAL A 126 -22.50 -1.18 4.54
CA VAL A 126 -23.80 -0.50 4.48
C VAL A 126 -23.71 0.94 4.97
N GLU A 127 -22.98 1.20 6.06
CA GLU A 127 -22.72 2.57 6.53
C GLU A 127 -22.01 3.42 5.48
N MET A 128 -20.99 2.86 4.81
CA MET A 128 -20.26 3.55 3.74
C MET A 128 -21.13 3.78 2.50
N ALA A 129 -21.97 2.81 2.13
CA ALA A 129 -22.93 2.96 1.03
C ALA A 129 -23.90 4.13 1.29
N ASN A 130 -24.42 4.25 2.52
CA ASN A 130 -25.29 5.36 2.91
C ASN A 130 -24.51 6.68 2.96
N LEU A 131 -23.28 6.67 3.51
CA LEU A 131 -22.43 7.86 3.61
C LEU A 131 -22.09 8.46 2.24
N PHE A 132 -21.80 7.61 1.26
CA PHE A 132 -21.48 8.03 -0.11
C PHE A 132 -22.70 8.14 -1.01
N ASN A 133 -23.86 7.68 -0.57
CA ASN A 133 -25.07 7.54 -1.38
C ASN A 133 -24.84 6.66 -2.63
N VAL A 134 -24.20 5.51 -2.43
CA VAL A 134 -23.80 4.53 -3.46
C VAL A 134 -24.22 3.13 -3.03
N GLU A 135 -25.38 2.68 -3.50
CA GLU A 135 -26.01 1.43 -3.05
C GLU A 135 -25.13 0.19 -3.31
N GLY A 136 -24.36 0.19 -4.39
CA GLY A 136 -23.50 -0.93 -4.76
C GLY A 136 -22.46 -1.30 -3.69
N ILE A 137 -22.03 -0.33 -2.88
CA ILE A 137 -21.05 -0.56 -1.81
C ILE A 137 -21.60 -1.47 -0.71
N LYS A 138 -22.92 -1.63 -0.57
CA LYS A 138 -23.51 -2.61 0.36
C LYS A 138 -23.05 -4.05 0.09
N LYS A 139 -22.69 -4.36 -1.17
CA LYS A 139 -22.12 -5.66 -1.55
C LYS A 139 -20.72 -5.89 -0.96
N GLY A 140 -20.04 -4.83 -0.53
CA GLY A 140 -18.75 -4.87 0.14
C GLY A 140 -17.87 -3.68 -0.26
N TYR A 141 -16.95 -3.33 0.64
CA TYR A 141 -15.96 -2.28 0.46
C TYR A 141 -14.54 -2.89 0.63
N PHE A 142 -13.67 -2.71 -0.35
CA PHE A 142 -12.37 -3.39 -0.44
C PHE A 142 -11.16 -2.51 -0.16
N ASN A 143 -10.08 -3.15 0.26
CA ASN A 143 -8.80 -2.51 0.45
C ASN A 143 -8.08 -2.39 -0.88
N SER A 144 -7.61 -1.19 -1.20
CA SER A 144 -7.03 -0.85 -2.49
C SER A 144 -5.51 -1.07 -2.59
N GLY A 145 -4.87 -1.59 -1.53
CA GLY A 145 -3.43 -1.84 -1.53
C GLY A 145 -3.01 -3.17 -2.18
N VAL A 146 -3.96 -4.07 -2.44
CA VAL A 146 -3.75 -5.26 -3.28
C VAL A 146 -4.95 -5.42 -4.20
N MET A 147 -4.72 -5.30 -5.51
CA MET A 147 -5.78 -5.42 -6.52
C MET A 147 -5.27 -6.21 -7.72
N LEU A 148 -6.02 -7.23 -8.15
CA LEU A 148 -5.84 -7.83 -9.46
C LEU A 148 -6.81 -7.13 -10.42
N ILE A 149 -6.27 -6.33 -11.33
CA ILE A 149 -7.03 -5.45 -12.21
C ILE A 149 -7.15 -6.09 -13.58
N ASN A 150 -8.33 -6.04 -14.18
CA ASN A 150 -8.58 -6.25 -15.60
C ASN A 150 -8.55 -4.86 -16.29
N PRO A 151 -7.46 -4.49 -16.99
CA PRO A 151 -7.32 -3.15 -17.55
C PRO A 151 -8.37 -2.82 -18.62
N ASP A 152 -8.84 -3.83 -19.37
CA ASP A 152 -9.83 -3.63 -20.43
C ASP A 152 -11.22 -3.36 -19.84
N GLU A 153 -11.64 -4.11 -18.82
CA GLU A 153 -12.88 -3.84 -18.08
C GLU A 153 -12.80 -2.51 -17.30
N TRP A 154 -11.64 -2.20 -16.72
CA TRP A 154 -11.41 -0.92 -16.05
C TRP A 154 -11.65 0.26 -16.99
N ASN A 155 -11.04 0.21 -18.17
CA ASN A 155 -11.19 1.24 -19.20
C ASN A 155 -12.61 1.26 -19.78
N TYR A 156 -13.20 0.11 -20.11
CA TYR A 156 -14.57 0.01 -20.63
C TYR A 156 -15.59 0.67 -19.69
N ARG A 157 -15.41 0.48 -18.38
CA ARG A 157 -16.28 1.05 -17.33
C ARG A 157 -15.93 2.49 -16.96
N GLN A 158 -14.88 3.08 -17.54
CA GLN A 158 -14.41 4.45 -17.26
C GLN A 158 -14.12 4.66 -15.77
N LEU A 159 -13.48 3.68 -15.13
CA LEU A 159 -13.28 3.69 -13.69
C LEU A 159 -12.32 4.79 -13.23
N THR A 160 -11.33 5.16 -14.07
CA THR A 160 -10.47 6.30 -13.76
C THR A 160 -11.27 7.59 -13.72
N GLU A 161 -12.04 7.90 -14.76
CA GLU A 161 -12.83 9.13 -14.84
C GLU A 161 -13.86 9.21 -13.71
N LYS A 162 -14.55 8.09 -13.43
CA LYS A 162 -15.49 8.00 -12.30
C LYS A 162 -14.81 8.21 -10.95
N SER A 163 -13.65 7.59 -10.72
CA SER A 163 -12.88 7.77 -9.49
C SER A 163 -12.41 9.22 -9.36
N MET A 164 -11.95 9.83 -10.45
CA MET A 164 -11.53 11.23 -10.48
C MET A 164 -12.69 12.19 -10.16
N SER A 165 -13.90 11.89 -10.63
CA SER A 165 -15.08 12.74 -10.42
C SER A 165 -15.44 12.89 -8.93
N VAL A 166 -15.16 11.87 -8.10
CA VAL A 166 -15.37 11.88 -6.64
C VAL A 166 -14.63 13.04 -5.98
N PHE A 167 -13.43 13.37 -6.45
CA PHE A 167 -12.62 14.45 -5.89
C PHE A 167 -13.14 15.85 -6.24
N THR A 168 -14.05 15.95 -7.21
CA THR A 168 -14.71 17.21 -7.60
C THR A 168 -16.16 17.31 -7.13
N ASP A 169 -16.72 16.23 -6.59
CA ASP A 169 -18.09 16.22 -6.06
C ASP A 169 -18.15 16.89 -4.67
N LYS A 170 -18.89 17.99 -4.59
CA LYS A 170 -19.07 18.78 -3.37
C LYS A 170 -19.76 18.03 -2.23
N LYS A 171 -20.56 17.00 -2.52
CA LYS A 171 -21.22 16.17 -1.52
C LYS A 171 -20.28 15.10 -0.98
N LEU A 172 -19.37 14.58 -1.80
CA LEU A 172 -18.42 13.54 -1.41
C LEU A 172 -17.18 14.11 -0.73
N GLN A 173 -16.67 15.26 -1.17
CA GLN A 173 -15.45 15.88 -0.60
C GLN A 173 -15.39 15.91 0.95
N PRO A 174 -16.48 16.23 1.69
CA PRO A 174 -16.44 16.26 3.16
C PRO A 174 -16.38 14.88 3.83
N VAL A 175 -16.79 13.82 3.12
CA VAL A 175 -16.96 12.47 3.69
C VAL A 175 -15.90 11.47 3.26
N ILE A 176 -15.14 11.76 2.19
CA ILE A 176 -14.01 10.95 1.74
C ILE A 176 -12.88 11.01 2.78
N LYS A 177 -12.46 9.83 3.28
CA LYS A 177 -11.44 9.67 4.33
C LYS A 177 -10.25 8.85 3.88
N TYR A 178 -10.47 7.90 2.99
CA TYR A 178 -9.48 6.98 2.44
C TYR A 178 -9.18 7.25 0.96
N TYR A 179 -9.52 8.45 0.50
CA TYR A 179 -9.08 9.05 -0.76
C TYR A 179 -9.32 8.16 -1.98
N ASP A 180 -8.26 7.68 -2.60
CA ASP A 180 -8.28 6.80 -3.75
C ASP A 180 -8.97 5.46 -3.47
N GLN A 181 -8.90 4.93 -2.25
CA GLN A 181 -9.69 3.75 -1.90
C GLN A 181 -11.19 4.02 -1.95
N ASP A 182 -11.64 5.13 -1.36
CA ASP A 182 -13.05 5.51 -1.39
C ASP A 182 -13.50 5.78 -2.84
N ALA A 183 -12.70 6.55 -3.58
CA ALA A 183 -12.98 6.91 -4.97
C ALA A 183 -13.16 5.69 -5.88
N ILE A 184 -12.27 4.70 -5.76
CA ILE A 184 -12.36 3.46 -6.55
C ILE A 184 -13.56 2.62 -6.09
N ASN A 185 -13.81 2.46 -4.79
CA ASN A 185 -14.98 1.72 -4.31
C ASN A 185 -16.31 2.35 -4.78
N ILE A 186 -16.39 3.69 -4.80
CA ILE A 186 -17.52 4.44 -5.35
C ILE A 186 -17.67 4.19 -6.86
N ALA A 187 -16.58 4.30 -7.62
CA ALA A 187 -16.59 4.13 -9.07
C ALA A 187 -16.96 2.71 -9.52
N VAL A 188 -16.48 1.70 -8.79
CA VAL A 188 -16.73 0.28 -9.04
C VAL A 188 -18.16 -0.13 -8.68
N HIS A 189 -18.80 0.57 -7.74
CA HIS A 189 -20.21 0.37 -7.40
C HIS A 189 -20.56 -1.12 -7.08
N GLY A 190 -19.66 -1.82 -6.39
CA GLY A 190 -19.86 -3.22 -5.98
C GLY A 190 -19.64 -4.27 -7.08
N ASP A 191 -19.20 -3.89 -8.28
CA ASP A 191 -18.85 -4.83 -9.36
C ASP A 191 -17.37 -5.22 -9.27
N TRP A 192 -17.04 -6.07 -8.31
CA TRP A 192 -15.69 -6.61 -8.11
C TRP A 192 -15.73 -8.03 -7.55
N LEU A 193 -14.66 -8.78 -7.77
CA LEU A 193 -14.50 -10.14 -7.29
C LEU A 193 -13.86 -10.15 -5.89
N LYS A 194 -14.52 -10.78 -4.92
CA LYS A 194 -13.99 -10.93 -3.55
C LYS A 194 -12.91 -12.01 -3.50
N LEU A 195 -11.70 -11.63 -3.09
CA LEU A 195 -10.60 -12.52 -2.77
C LEU A 195 -10.62 -12.90 -1.28
N ASP A 196 -10.03 -14.06 -0.98
CA ASP A 196 -9.76 -14.47 0.39
C ASP A 196 -8.83 -13.48 1.11
N ASN A 197 -9.05 -13.29 2.41
CA ASN A 197 -8.27 -12.38 3.26
C ASN A 197 -6.75 -12.68 3.27
N ILE A 198 -6.33 -13.90 2.93
CA ILE A 198 -4.90 -14.22 2.80
C ILE A 198 -4.19 -13.39 1.73
N PHE A 199 -4.91 -12.88 0.72
CA PHE A 199 -4.33 -12.06 -0.35
C PHE A 199 -4.20 -10.58 0.03
N ASN A 200 -4.62 -10.16 1.22
CA ASN A 200 -4.37 -8.83 1.77
C ASN A 200 -4.53 -8.87 3.30
N HIS A 201 -3.65 -9.62 3.96
CA HIS A 201 -3.64 -9.76 5.41
C HIS A 201 -3.08 -8.47 6.03
N ARG A 202 -3.98 -7.56 6.42
CA ARG A 202 -3.62 -6.24 6.93
C ARG A 202 -3.10 -6.28 8.37
N ILE A 203 -1.97 -5.63 8.61
CA ILE A 203 -1.37 -5.45 9.93
C ILE A 203 -1.16 -3.97 10.21
N ASN A 204 -1.79 -3.48 11.26
CA ASN A 204 -1.55 -2.12 11.75
C ASN A 204 -0.50 -2.11 12.85
N LEU A 205 0.72 -1.69 12.51
CA LEU A 205 1.82 -1.64 13.48
C LEU A 205 1.70 -0.45 14.44
N ASN A 206 0.91 0.59 14.16
CA ASN A 206 0.84 1.81 14.98
C ASN A 206 0.51 1.51 16.45
N ASP A 207 -0.45 0.62 16.67
CA ASP A 207 -0.95 0.26 18.00
C ASP A 207 -0.47 -1.11 18.46
N ARG A 208 0.46 -1.73 17.72
CA ARG A 208 0.98 -3.07 18.01
C ARG A 208 1.60 -3.17 19.40
N TYR A 209 2.13 -2.07 19.94
CA TYR A 209 2.67 -1.99 21.30
C TYR A 209 1.61 -2.17 22.40
N LYS A 210 0.31 -2.05 22.08
CA LYS A 210 -0.80 -2.27 23.03
C LYS A 210 -1.15 -3.75 23.18
N HIS A 211 -0.69 -4.60 22.26
CA HIS A 211 -1.07 -6.01 22.19
C HIS A 211 0.12 -6.90 22.56
N LYS A 212 -0.09 -7.90 23.43
CA LYS A 212 0.97 -8.86 23.79
C LYS A 212 1.12 -9.99 22.77
N LYS A 213 0.01 -10.50 22.26
CA LYS A 213 -0.01 -11.60 21.28
C LYS A 213 0.53 -11.12 19.92
N ASN A 214 1.31 -11.97 19.25
CA ASN A 214 1.74 -11.74 17.87
C ASN A 214 0.57 -11.88 16.91
N ASN A 215 0.62 -11.14 15.81
CA ASN A 215 -0.25 -11.40 14.67
C ASN A 215 0.19 -12.71 14.02
N ASP A 216 -0.77 -13.59 13.77
CA ASP A 216 -0.54 -14.83 13.03
C ASP A 216 -0.63 -14.54 11.53
N ILE A 217 0.51 -14.70 10.85
CA ILE A 217 0.65 -14.47 9.41
C ILE A 217 0.95 -15.76 8.65
N SER A 218 0.87 -16.91 9.31
CA SER A 218 1.29 -18.21 8.75
C SER A 218 0.58 -18.56 7.44
N ASN A 219 -0.70 -18.20 7.32
CA ASN A 219 -1.52 -18.46 6.13
C ASN A 219 -1.58 -17.28 5.15
N ALA A 220 -0.92 -16.15 5.44
CA ALA A 220 -0.98 -14.98 4.55
C ALA A 220 -0.18 -15.22 3.26
N VAL A 221 -0.73 -14.84 2.12
CA VAL A 221 -0.01 -14.72 0.84
C VAL A 221 0.60 -13.32 0.72
N PHE A 222 -0.15 -12.31 1.12
CA PHE A 222 0.30 -10.92 1.20
C PHE A 222 0.03 -10.35 2.59
N VAL A 223 1.08 -9.85 3.23
CA VAL A 223 1.01 -9.10 4.49
C VAL A 223 1.12 -7.62 4.18
N HIS A 224 0.05 -6.87 4.45
CA HIS A 224 -0.04 -5.45 4.13
C HIS A 224 0.12 -4.60 5.40
N PHE A 225 1.24 -3.87 5.53
CA PHE A 225 1.56 -3.09 6.71
C PHE A 225 0.90 -1.70 6.70
N ILE A 226 -0.41 -1.66 6.92
CA ILE A 226 -1.22 -0.44 6.97
C ILE A 226 -0.84 0.49 8.14
N GLY A 227 -1.25 1.76 8.05
CA GLY A 227 -1.01 2.78 9.06
C GLY A 227 0.32 3.50 8.88
N SER A 228 0.80 4.19 9.92
CA SER A 228 1.95 5.10 9.84
C SER A 228 3.28 4.41 10.16
N THR A 229 3.26 3.37 10.98
CA THR A 229 4.43 2.57 11.33
C THR A 229 4.60 1.49 10.27
N LYS A 230 5.73 1.53 9.57
CA LYS A 230 6.06 0.63 8.47
C LYS A 230 7.14 -0.38 8.88
N PRO A 231 7.29 -1.50 8.15
CA PRO A 231 8.25 -2.53 8.52
C PRO A 231 9.72 -2.10 8.34
N TRP A 232 9.96 -1.05 7.54
CA TRP A 232 11.28 -0.41 7.40
C TRP A 232 11.62 0.59 8.51
N HIS A 233 10.74 0.81 9.49
CA HIS A 233 11.03 1.69 10.62
C HIS A 233 11.81 0.96 11.71
N ASN A 234 12.86 1.57 12.25
CA ASN A 234 13.74 0.89 13.20
C ASN A 234 13.06 0.49 14.53
N TRP A 235 11.92 1.11 14.87
CA TRP A 235 11.13 0.81 16.05
C TRP A 235 10.12 -0.35 15.85
N SER A 236 9.89 -0.79 14.61
CA SER A 236 8.99 -1.92 14.32
C SER A 236 9.71 -3.27 14.20
N LYS A 237 11.03 -3.27 13.98
CA LYS A 237 11.86 -4.48 13.76
C LYS A 237 11.75 -5.58 14.83
N TYR A 238 11.22 -5.27 16.00
CA TYR A 238 11.09 -6.17 17.13
C TYR A 238 9.82 -7.04 17.12
N TYR A 239 8.95 -6.87 16.10
CA TYR A 239 7.70 -7.61 15.98
C TYR A 239 7.86 -8.82 15.07
N HIS A 240 7.21 -9.93 15.45
CA HIS A 240 7.32 -11.20 14.73
C HIS A 240 6.89 -11.07 13.28
N GLU A 241 5.76 -10.41 13.06
CA GLU A 241 5.19 -10.15 11.74
C GLU A 241 6.12 -9.34 10.81
N VAL A 242 7.05 -8.55 11.35
CA VAL A 242 8.01 -7.76 10.56
C VAL A 242 9.16 -8.62 10.03
N ARG A 243 9.34 -9.85 10.52
CA ARG A 243 10.40 -10.76 10.06
C ARG A 243 10.30 -11.10 8.58
N CYS A 244 9.10 -11.16 8.01
CA CYS A 244 8.93 -11.39 6.57
C CYS A 244 9.59 -10.29 5.73
N PHE A 245 9.37 -9.02 6.11
CA PHE A 245 10.03 -7.87 5.49
C PHE A 245 11.54 -7.92 5.66
N LEU A 246 12.03 -8.18 6.88
CA LEU A 246 13.47 -8.23 7.15
C LEU A 246 14.15 -9.36 6.34
N ASN A 247 13.51 -10.53 6.25
CA ASN A 247 14.01 -11.63 5.45
C ASN A 247 14.11 -11.30 3.94
N ALA A 248 13.12 -10.57 3.40
CA ALA A 248 13.16 -10.08 2.03
C ALA A 248 14.23 -8.98 1.85
N LYS A 249 14.37 -8.07 2.83
CA LYS A 249 15.40 -7.03 2.85
C LYS A 249 16.80 -7.63 2.76
N GLU A 250 17.11 -8.62 3.59
CA GLU A 250 18.43 -9.28 3.61
C GLU A 250 18.80 -9.93 2.27
N LYS A 251 17.80 -10.33 1.48
CA LYS A 251 17.99 -10.91 0.13
C LYS A 251 17.87 -9.87 -0.99
N SER A 252 17.65 -8.60 -0.66
CA SER A 252 17.50 -7.51 -1.62
C SER A 252 18.79 -6.69 -1.73
N PRO A 253 18.92 -5.87 -2.79
CA PRO A 253 19.96 -4.84 -2.88
C PRO A 253 19.96 -3.83 -1.72
N TRP A 254 18.86 -3.73 -0.96
CA TRP A 254 18.75 -2.87 0.23
C TRP A 254 19.24 -3.54 1.52
N LYS A 255 19.90 -4.71 1.47
CA LYS A 255 20.38 -5.43 2.66
C LYS A 255 21.28 -4.58 3.56
N ASP A 256 22.11 -3.70 3.00
CA ASP A 256 23.05 -2.86 3.76
C ASP A 256 22.46 -1.47 4.09
N ILE A 257 21.21 -1.20 3.71
CA ILE A 257 20.52 0.05 4.04
C ILE A 257 19.87 -0.09 5.42
N ASP A 258 20.23 0.83 6.32
CA ASP A 258 19.67 0.89 7.66
C ASP A 258 18.15 1.10 7.66
N LEU A 259 17.49 0.54 8.66
CA LEU A 259 16.08 0.83 8.92
C LEU A 259 15.92 2.30 9.29
N MET A 260 14.87 2.91 8.74
CA MET A 260 14.60 4.33 8.89
C MET A 260 14.40 4.71 10.36
N THR A 261 15.15 5.71 10.80
CA THR A 261 15.00 6.37 12.10
C THR A 261 13.83 7.37 12.06
N PRO A 262 13.23 7.75 13.19
CA PRO A 262 12.14 8.72 13.21
C PRO A 262 12.48 10.05 12.51
N GLN A 263 11.62 10.50 11.59
CA GLN A 263 11.85 11.68 10.74
C GLN A 263 10.86 12.83 11.01
N ASN A 264 9.71 12.53 11.63
CA ASN A 264 8.64 13.51 11.84
C ASN A 264 7.93 13.28 13.19
N ILE A 265 7.06 14.23 13.57
CA ILE A 265 6.35 14.22 14.85
C ILE A 265 5.60 12.89 15.11
N THR A 266 4.96 12.34 14.09
CA THR A 266 4.22 11.07 14.17
C THR A 266 5.17 9.89 14.38
N HIS A 267 6.31 9.87 13.68
CA HIS A 267 7.34 8.85 13.87
C HIS A 267 7.91 8.89 15.29
N HIS A 268 8.25 10.08 15.82
CA HIS A 268 8.74 10.22 17.20
C HIS A 268 7.71 9.76 18.23
N LYS A 269 6.42 10.10 18.04
CA LYS A 269 5.32 9.64 18.90
C LYS A 269 5.24 8.12 18.95
N TYR A 270 5.23 7.45 17.81
CA TYR A 270 5.14 5.99 17.76
C TYR A 270 6.42 5.32 18.23
N ALA A 271 7.59 5.77 17.77
CA ALA A 271 8.88 5.23 18.19
C ALA A 271 9.03 5.24 19.72
N SER A 272 8.67 6.35 20.39
CA SER A 272 8.69 6.42 21.85
C SER A 272 7.85 5.32 22.51
N LYS A 273 6.62 5.08 22.04
CA LYS A 273 5.71 4.06 22.56
C LYS A 273 6.22 2.65 22.32
N HIS A 274 6.71 2.36 21.12
CA HIS A 274 7.26 1.06 20.75
C HIS A 274 8.54 0.74 21.52
N PHE A 275 9.46 1.70 21.66
CA PHE A 275 10.67 1.51 22.46
C PHE A 275 10.35 1.30 23.94
N ARG A 276 9.35 1.99 24.50
CA ARG A 276 8.89 1.74 25.88
C ARG A 276 8.40 0.30 26.07
N TYR A 277 7.56 -0.16 25.14
CA TYR A 277 7.03 -1.52 25.15
C TYR A 277 8.12 -2.59 25.00
N LYS A 278 9.21 -2.27 24.30
CA LYS A 278 10.39 -3.13 24.16
C LYS A 278 11.48 -2.84 25.21
N GLU A 279 11.12 -2.20 26.32
CA GLU A 279 11.97 -1.92 27.49
C GLU A 279 13.24 -1.09 27.17
N LYS A 280 13.24 -0.38 26.04
CA LYS A 280 14.30 0.55 25.62
C LYS A 280 14.01 1.95 26.16
N TYR A 281 14.06 2.10 27.48
CA TYR A 281 13.60 3.32 28.16
C TYR A 281 14.36 4.58 27.76
N LEU A 282 15.69 4.52 27.59
CA LEU A 282 16.47 5.68 27.14
C LEU A 282 16.06 6.15 25.75
N SER A 283 15.92 5.23 24.78
CA SER A 283 15.43 5.55 23.44
C SER A 283 13.99 6.07 23.49
N SER A 284 13.13 5.46 24.31
CA SER A 284 11.75 5.91 24.50
C SER A 284 11.66 7.35 25.00
N PHE A 285 12.46 7.68 26.02
CA PHE A 285 12.53 9.02 26.61
C PHE A 285 13.06 10.04 25.60
N TYR A 286 14.16 9.73 24.91
CA TYR A 286 14.71 10.58 23.86
C TYR A 286 13.67 10.93 22.78
N HIS A 287 12.96 9.93 22.24
CA HIS A 287 11.94 10.18 21.22
C HIS A 287 10.70 10.88 21.78
N TYR A 288 10.36 10.70 23.07
CA TYR A 288 9.29 11.44 23.72
C TYR A 288 9.60 12.93 23.84
N VAL A 289 10.83 13.28 24.22
CA VAL A 289 11.31 14.67 24.29
C VAL A 289 11.25 15.31 22.91
N LEU A 290 11.76 14.64 21.87
CA LEU A 290 11.71 15.16 20.50
C LEU A 290 10.27 15.34 19.98
N TYR A 291 9.38 14.37 20.23
CA TYR A 291 7.96 14.50 19.94
C TYR A 291 7.36 15.74 20.61
N THR A 292 7.68 15.97 21.88
CA THR A 292 7.18 17.12 22.66
C THR A 292 7.69 18.45 22.10
N ILE A 293 8.99 18.54 21.78
CA ILE A 293 9.60 19.72 21.15
C ILE A 293 8.95 20.01 19.80
N LEU A 294 8.80 19.01 18.94
CA LEU A 294 8.18 19.16 17.61
C LEU A 294 6.70 19.56 17.73
N LYS A 295 5.97 19.01 18.71
CA LYS A 295 4.57 19.37 18.97
C LYS A 295 4.41 20.82 19.39
N ILE A 296 5.32 21.33 20.23
CA ILE A 296 5.32 22.73 20.67
C ILE A 296 5.67 23.65 19.49
N LYS A 297 6.71 23.31 18.71
CA LYS A 297 7.13 24.08 17.54
C LYS A 297 6.07 24.10 16.43
N GLY A 298 5.42 22.97 16.17
CA GLY A 298 4.37 22.82 15.16
C GLY A 298 3.02 23.45 15.52
N LYS A 299 2.83 23.89 16.77
CA LYS A 299 1.65 24.64 17.22
C LYS A 299 1.79 26.17 17.10
N LYS A 300 2.86 26.68 16.46
CA LYS A 300 2.94 28.09 16.06
C LYS A 300 2.41 28.26 14.63
N ARG A 301 1.08 28.30 14.49
CA ARG A 301 0.33 28.95 13.42
C ARG A 301 -1.13 29.02 13.85
#